data_AF-A0A523XCR4-F1
#
_entry.id   AF-A0A523XCR4-F1
#
_cell.length_a   1.000
_cell.length_b   1.000
_cell.length_c   1.000
_cell.angle_alpha   90.00
_cell.angle_beta   90.00
_cell.angle_gamma   90.00
#
_symmetry.space_group_name_H-M   'P 1'
#
loop_
_entity.id
_entity.type
_entity.pdbx_description
1 polymer ?
#
loop_
_entity_poly.entity_id
_entity_poly.type
_entity_poly.pdbx_seq_one_letter_code
_entity_poly.pdbx_strand_id
1 'polypeptide(L)'
;MAKPYKHAALICIVVTILAAIGIIIGLLTLRPIITIIFLLPAVIYEVYRTEGKSTKLAAWVLLIVFIVEIILVAANISFNLATFFGETEKWIAGHRVPLGDIKVVGPVIMAILSIILFVRTRGRYTKWLAVIIFVTCFAIVYTLDPTVFSRLVRIGVKEGLEKIH
;
A
#
# COMPACT_ATOMS: atom_id res chain seq x y z
N MET A 1 -19.11 10.15 9.79
CA MET A 1 -19.63 11.16 8.85
C MET A 1 -18.49 12.16 8.67
N ALA A 2 -17.68 12.09 7.61
CA ALA A 2 -16.33 12.68 7.60
C ALA A 2 -16.23 14.13 8.15
N LYS A 3 -15.27 14.33 9.06
CA LYS A 3 -14.87 15.59 9.72
C LYS A 3 -14.83 16.83 8.80
N PRO A 4 -14.93 18.05 9.39
CA PRO A 4 -15.09 19.31 8.68
C PRO A 4 -14.06 19.54 7.56
N TYR A 5 -14.53 19.99 6.40
CA TYR A 5 -13.80 19.99 5.13
C TYR A 5 -12.93 21.23 4.87
N LYS A 6 -12.86 22.19 5.81
CA LYS A 6 -12.33 23.55 5.55
C LYS A 6 -10.90 23.56 4.99
N HIS A 7 -10.07 22.59 5.37
CA HIS A 7 -8.69 22.45 4.87
C HIS A 7 -8.39 21.09 4.21
N ALA A 8 -9.40 20.24 4.01
CA ALA A 8 -9.18 18.85 3.59
C ALA A 8 -8.57 18.73 2.18
N ALA A 9 -8.98 19.61 1.25
CA ALA A 9 -8.42 19.64 -0.10
C ALA A 9 -6.94 20.02 -0.09
N LEU A 10 -6.60 21.08 0.65
CA LEU A 10 -5.24 21.59 0.74
C LEU A 10 -4.30 20.54 1.34
N ILE A 11 -4.72 19.88 2.42
CA ILE A 11 -3.94 18.79 3.04
C ILE A 11 -3.74 17.65 2.04
N CYS A 12 -4.78 17.21 1.32
CA CYS A 12 -4.65 16.15 0.32
C CYS A 12 -3.68 16.53 -0.81
N ILE A 13 -3.68 17.78 -1.27
CA ILE A 13 -2.73 18.25 -2.29
C ILE A 13 -1.30 18.20 -1.75
N VAL A 14 -1.05 18.75 -0.56
CA VAL A 14 0.28 18.73 0.05
C VAL A 14 0.78 17.30 0.25
N VAL A 15 -0.08 16.42 0.76
CA VAL A 15 0.24 15.00 0.94
C VAL A 15 0.51 14.30 -0.40
N THR A 16 -0.23 14.63 -1.46
CA THR A 16 0.01 14.09 -2.81
C THR A 16 1.39 14.49 -3.31
N ILE A 17 1.75 15.76 -3.15
CA ILE A 17 3.07 16.28 -3.57
C ILE A 17 4.18 15.59 -2.78
N LEU A 18 4.03 15.46 -1.46
CA LEU A 18 5.01 14.76 -0.62
C LEU A 18 5.16 13.29 -1.04
N ALA A 19 4.06 12.56 -1.21
CA ALA A 19 4.11 11.18 -1.67
C ALA A 19 4.79 11.06 -3.05
N ALA A 20 4.47 11.96 -3.99
CA ALA A 20 5.09 11.98 -5.31
C ALA A 20 6.61 12.21 -5.23
N ILE A 21 7.07 13.17 -4.41
CA ILE A 21 8.50 13.41 -4.17
C ILE A 21 9.16 12.16 -3.58
N GLY A 22 8.53 11.55 -2.58
CA GLY A 22 9.00 10.31 -1.96
C GLY A 22 9.16 9.17 -2.96
N ILE A 23 8.16 8.96 -3.82
CA ILE A 23 8.21 7.97 -4.91
C ILE A 23 9.35 8.26 -5.86
N ILE A 24 9.49 9.49 -6.36
CA ILE A 24 10.53 9.86 -7.32
C ILE A 24 11.91 9.62 -6.72
N ILE A 25 12.19 10.12 -5.51
CA ILE A 25 13.49 9.96 -4.87
C ILE A 25 13.75 8.49 -4.54
N GLY A 26 12.76 7.77 -4.00
CA GLY A 26 12.89 6.36 -3.64
C GLY A 26 13.17 5.46 -4.85
N LEU A 27 12.54 5.74 -6.00
CA LEU A 27 12.80 5.03 -7.25
C LEU A 27 14.18 5.34 -7.82
N LEU A 28 14.61 6.61 -7.80
CA LEU A 28 15.93 7.02 -8.30
C LEU A 28 17.08 6.49 -7.44
N THR A 29 16.87 6.37 -6.13
CA THR A 29 17.89 5.90 -5.18
C THR A 29 17.79 4.41 -4.85
N LEU A 30 16.74 3.73 -5.33
CA LEU A 30 16.38 2.35 -5.00
C LEU A 30 16.31 2.09 -3.48
N ARG A 31 15.90 3.10 -2.71
CA ARG A 31 15.76 3.04 -1.25
C ARG A 31 14.28 3.07 -0.85
N PRO A 32 13.65 1.91 -0.56
CA PRO A 32 12.22 1.84 -0.24
C PRO A 32 11.84 2.67 1.00
N ILE A 33 12.77 2.79 1.97
CA ILE A 33 12.53 3.53 3.21
C ILE A 33 12.19 5.01 2.95
N ILE A 34 12.75 5.62 1.90
CA ILE A 34 12.46 7.03 1.57
C ILE A 34 10.99 7.15 1.15
N THR A 35 10.54 6.28 0.24
CA THR A 35 9.15 6.23 -0.20
C THR A 35 8.20 6.01 0.97
N ILE A 36 8.54 5.09 1.88
CA ILE A 36 7.73 4.78 3.07
C ILE A 36 7.62 6.00 3.99
N ILE A 37 8.72 6.69 4.30
CA ILE A 37 8.69 7.86 5.20
C ILE A 37 7.84 9.00 4.61
N PHE A 38 7.93 9.25 3.31
CA PHE A 38 7.12 10.28 2.65
C PHE A 38 5.63 9.88 2.53
N LEU A 39 5.30 8.60 2.66
CA LEU A 39 3.92 8.11 2.72
C LEU A 39 3.25 8.32 4.10
N LEU A 40 4.05 8.48 5.16
CA LEU A 40 3.59 8.62 6.55
C LEU A 40 2.48 9.69 6.72
N PRO A 41 2.59 10.93 6.17
CA PRO A 41 1.55 11.92 6.30
C PRO A 41 0.20 11.48 5.70
N ALA A 42 0.22 10.71 4.61
CA ALA A 42 -0.99 10.20 3.98
C ALA A 42 -1.70 9.16 4.86
N VAL A 43 -0.93 8.23 5.42
CA VAL A 43 -1.45 7.17 6.29
C VAL A 43 -2.03 7.75 7.58
N ILE A 44 -1.32 8.68 8.23
CA ILE A 44 -1.82 9.36 9.44
C ILE A 44 -3.11 10.11 9.13
N TYR A 45 -3.13 10.87 8.03
CA TYR A 45 -4.30 11.66 7.69
C TYR A 45 -5.50 10.78 7.30
N GLU A 46 -5.26 9.62 6.69
CA GLU A 46 -6.29 8.61 6.38
C GLU A 46 -6.93 8.02 7.64
N VAL A 47 -6.15 7.72 8.68
CA VAL A 47 -6.71 7.27 9.98
C VAL A 47 -7.52 8.37 10.64
N TYR A 48 -7.01 9.61 10.64
CA TYR A 48 -7.66 10.74 11.31
C TYR A 48 -9.07 11.05 10.78
N ARG A 49 -9.26 10.92 9.46
CA ARG A 49 -10.47 11.32 8.73
C ARG A 49 -11.52 10.22 8.56
N THR A 50 -11.15 8.96 8.77
CA THR A 50 -11.99 7.82 8.40
C THR A 50 -12.97 7.50 9.53
N GLU A 51 -14.27 7.46 9.19
CA GLU A 51 -15.35 7.48 10.18
C GLU A 51 -16.46 6.42 10.00
N GLY A 52 -16.21 5.31 9.30
CA GLY A 52 -17.12 4.16 9.30
C GLY A 52 -16.65 3.07 10.27
N LYS A 53 -17.55 2.28 10.87
CA LYS A 53 -17.13 1.21 11.83
C LYS A 53 -16.13 0.23 11.19
N SER A 54 -16.44 -0.27 9.99
CA SER A 54 -15.55 -1.18 9.24
C SER A 54 -14.35 -0.45 8.62
N THR A 55 -14.52 0.75 8.06
CA THR A 55 -13.44 1.48 7.39
C THR A 55 -12.46 2.12 8.37
N LYS A 56 -12.91 2.51 9.56
CA LYS A 56 -12.03 3.00 10.63
C LYS A 56 -11.12 1.88 11.11
N LEU A 57 -11.65 0.66 11.27
CA LEU A 57 -10.81 -0.50 11.57
C LEU A 57 -9.81 -0.74 10.44
N ALA A 58 -10.25 -0.73 9.18
CA ALA A 58 -9.34 -0.87 8.04
C ALA A 58 -8.22 0.18 8.02
N ALA A 59 -8.53 1.44 8.33
CA ALA A 59 -7.53 2.51 8.42
C ALA A 59 -6.55 2.29 9.59
N TRP A 60 -7.02 1.87 10.76
CA TRP A 60 -6.15 1.53 11.89
C TRP A 60 -5.25 0.33 11.58
N VAL A 61 -5.79 -0.72 10.96
CA VAL A 61 -4.99 -1.87 10.52
C VAL A 61 -3.95 -1.42 9.49
N LEU A 62 -4.31 -0.54 8.55
CA LEU A 62 -3.39 0.02 7.57
C LEU A 62 -2.22 0.75 8.25
N LEU A 63 -2.49 1.54 9.29
CA LEU A 63 -1.44 2.21 10.08
C LEU A 63 -0.56 1.21 10.83
N ILE A 64 -1.13 0.18 11.44
CA ILE A 64 -0.35 -0.86 12.14
C ILE A 64 0.59 -1.57 11.16
N VAL A 65 0.07 -2.01 10.01
CA VAL A 65 0.86 -2.66 8.96
C VAL A 65 1.97 -1.72 8.48
N PHE A 66 1.66 -0.44 8.28
CA PHE A 66 2.64 0.55 7.88
C PHE A 66 3.76 0.77 8.91
N ILE A 67 3.44 0.79 10.20
CA ILE A 67 4.46 0.89 11.27
C ILE A 67 5.35 -0.36 11.29
N VAL A 68 4.75 -1.55 11.17
CA VAL A 68 5.50 -2.81 11.08
C VAL A 68 6.42 -2.80 9.86
N GLU A 69 5.94 -2.32 8.72
CA GLU A 69 6.72 -2.19 7.49
C GLU A 69 7.93 -1.27 7.66
N ILE A 70 7.76 -0.11 8.31
CA ILE A 70 8.89 0.76 8.66
C ILE A 70 9.94 0.00 9.46
N ILE A 71 9.53 -0.78 10.47
CA ILE A 71 10.46 -1.54 11.32
C ILE A 71 11.18 -2.60 10.50
N LEU A 72 10.48 -3.38 9.68
CA LEU A 72 11.07 -4.46 8.86
C LEU A 72 12.08 -3.92 7.86
N VAL A 73 11.76 -2.81 7.19
CA VAL A 73 12.66 -2.18 6.21
C VAL A 73 13.83 -1.49 6.89
N ALA A 74 13.60 -0.74 7.97
CA ALA A 74 14.65 -0.02 8.69
C ALA A 74 15.64 -0.95 9.41
N ALA A 75 15.16 -2.03 10.02
CA ALA A 75 16.00 -3.06 10.63
C ALA A 75 16.62 -4.03 9.59
N ASN A 76 16.30 -3.85 8.31
CA ASN A 76 16.73 -4.68 7.20
C ASN A 76 16.45 -6.19 7.40
N ILE A 77 15.38 -6.53 8.09
CA ILE A 77 14.99 -7.92 8.39
C ILE A 77 14.41 -8.53 7.13
N SER A 78 15.23 -9.25 6.36
CA SER A 78 14.80 -10.05 5.22
C SER A 78 14.45 -11.46 5.69
N PHE A 79 13.19 -11.84 5.60
CA PHE A 79 12.77 -13.22 5.81
C PHE A 79 12.17 -13.74 4.51
N ASN A 80 12.89 -14.63 3.85
CA ASN A 80 12.44 -15.20 2.59
C ASN A 80 11.39 -16.27 2.86
N LEU A 81 10.13 -15.93 2.60
CA LEU A 81 9.02 -16.85 2.79
C LEU A 81 9.15 -18.08 1.88
N ALA A 82 9.81 -17.96 0.72
CA ALA A 82 10.04 -19.10 -0.16
C ALA A 82 10.99 -20.13 0.45
N THR A 83 12.04 -19.66 1.12
CA THR A 83 12.98 -20.55 1.82
C THR A 83 12.33 -21.20 3.04
N PHE A 84 11.44 -20.48 3.74
CA PHE A 84 10.73 -21.00 4.90
C PHE A 84 9.68 -22.05 4.54
N PHE A 85 8.94 -21.86 3.45
CA PHE A 85 7.93 -22.82 2.99
C PHE A 85 8.49 -23.89 2.03
N GLY A 86 9.75 -23.75 1.59
CA GLY A 86 10.36 -24.64 0.59
C GLY A 86 9.78 -24.51 -0.82
N GLU A 87 8.92 -23.51 -1.05
CA GLU A 87 8.18 -23.30 -2.29
C GLU A 87 8.32 -21.84 -2.74
N THR A 88 8.52 -21.59 -4.03
CA THR A 88 8.59 -20.22 -4.57
C THR A 88 7.23 -19.54 -4.72
N GLU A 89 6.16 -20.34 -4.75
CA GLU A 89 4.79 -19.91 -4.93
C GLU A 89 3.88 -20.77 -4.07
N LYS A 90 2.92 -20.16 -3.38
CA LYS A 90 1.94 -20.87 -2.55
C LYS A 90 0.55 -20.77 -3.14
N TRP A 91 -0.17 -21.88 -3.16
CA TRP A 91 -1.55 -21.91 -3.64
C TRP A 91 -2.48 -21.33 -2.57
N ILE A 92 -3.08 -20.16 -2.84
CA ILE A 92 -4.01 -19.49 -1.92
C ILE A 92 -5.24 -19.04 -2.72
N ALA A 93 -6.43 -19.45 -2.27
CA ALA A 93 -7.71 -19.04 -2.85
C ALA A 93 -7.83 -19.23 -4.38
N GLY A 94 -7.20 -20.29 -4.92
CA GLY A 94 -7.28 -20.64 -6.35
C GLY A 94 -6.21 -20.01 -7.22
N HIS A 95 -5.29 -19.20 -6.69
CA HIS A 95 -4.19 -18.58 -7.44
C HIS A 95 -2.83 -18.89 -6.81
N ARG A 96 -1.77 -18.97 -7.64
CA ARG A 96 -0.39 -19.09 -7.16
C ARG A 96 0.11 -17.72 -6.74
N VAL A 97 0.33 -17.55 -5.43
CA VAL A 97 0.86 -16.33 -4.85
C VAL A 97 2.37 -16.50 -4.67
N PRO A 98 3.21 -15.66 -5.31
CA PRO A 98 4.66 -15.74 -5.14
C PRO A 98 5.04 -15.45 -3.69
N LEU A 99 5.87 -16.32 -3.12
CA LEU A 99 6.42 -16.14 -1.79
C LEU A 99 7.65 -15.24 -1.91
N GLY A 100 7.47 -13.94 -1.69
CA GLY A 100 8.54 -12.94 -1.68
C GLY A 100 9.19 -12.76 -0.30
N ASP A 101 10.09 -11.78 -0.20
CA ASP A 101 10.57 -11.28 1.09
C ASP A 101 9.37 -10.77 1.91
N ILE A 102 9.39 -11.00 3.23
CA ILE A 102 8.38 -10.49 4.16
C ILE A 102 8.14 -8.98 4.02
N LYS A 103 9.16 -8.20 3.62
CA LYS A 103 9.05 -6.77 3.32
C LYS A 103 8.05 -6.46 2.18
N VAL A 104 7.76 -7.41 1.30
CA VAL A 104 6.79 -7.20 0.20
C VAL A 104 5.35 -7.43 0.67
N VAL A 105 5.15 -8.21 1.74
CA VAL A 105 3.82 -8.54 2.25
C VAL A 105 3.11 -7.31 2.83
N GLY A 106 3.84 -6.45 3.55
CA GLY A 106 3.29 -5.23 4.13
C GLY A 106 2.65 -4.30 3.08
N PRO A 107 3.39 -3.87 2.04
CA PRO A 107 2.87 -3.04 0.96
C PRO A 107 1.70 -3.68 0.21
N VAL A 108 1.70 -5.01 0.02
CA VAL A 108 0.59 -5.73 -0.61
C VAL A 108 -0.68 -5.67 0.25
N ILE A 109 -0.56 -5.92 1.56
CA ILE A 109 -1.69 -5.80 2.50
C ILE A 109 -2.20 -4.37 2.52
N MET A 110 -1.31 -3.37 2.55
CA MET A 110 -1.70 -1.96 2.49
C MET A 110 -2.43 -1.61 1.20
N ALA A 111 -1.99 -2.14 0.05
CA ALA A 111 -2.67 -1.96 -1.23
C ALA A 111 -4.10 -2.53 -1.18
N ILE A 112 -4.27 -3.75 -0.63
CA ILE A 112 -5.61 -4.36 -0.47
C ILE A 112 -6.49 -3.51 0.47
N LEU A 113 -5.96 -3.08 1.61
CA LEU A 113 -6.69 -2.23 2.56
C LEU A 113 -7.08 -0.89 1.93
N SER A 114 -6.21 -0.31 1.10
CA SER A 114 -6.51 0.92 0.36
C SER A 114 -7.64 0.72 -0.65
N ILE A 115 -7.70 -0.42 -1.36
CA ILE A 115 -8.85 -0.77 -2.23
C ILE A 115 -10.12 -0.86 -1.40
N ILE A 116 -10.07 -1.55 -0.25
CA ILE A 116 -11.24 -1.69 0.64
C ILE A 116 -11.73 -0.30 1.11
N LEU A 117 -10.82 0.59 1.50
CA LEU A 117 -11.13 1.97 1.89
C LEU A 117 -11.74 2.75 0.73
N PHE A 118 -11.21 2.59 -0.49
CA PHE A 118 -11.71 3.25 -1.69
C PHE A 118 -13.14 2.80 -2.06
N VAL A 119 -13.40 1.49 -2.03
CA VAL A 119 -14.69 0.91 -2.42
C VAL A 119 -15.75 1.16 -1.35
N ARG A 120 -15.41 1.01 -0.06
CA ARG A 120 -16.39 1.08 1.03
C ARG A 120 -16.64 2.48 1.58
N THR A 121 -15.80 3.46 1.28
CA THR A 121 -15.96 4.83 1.82
C THR A 121 -16.68 5.75 0.83
N ARG A 122 -17.65 6.55 1.32
CA ARG A 122 -18.30 7.61 0.52
C ARG A 122 -17.54 8.95 0.52
N GLY A 123 -16.58 9.13 1.42
CA GLY A 123 -15.80 10.38 1.55
C GLY A 123 -14.83 10.59 0.40
N ARG A 124 -15.03 11.65 -0.39
CA ARG A 124 -14.21 11.99 -1.58
C ARG A 124 -12.72 12.00 -1.28
N TYR A 125 -12.30 12.67 -0.23
CA TYR A 125 -10.87 12.80 0.07
C TYR A 125 -10.28 11.56 0.78
N THR A 126 -11.10 10.68 1.38
CA THR A 126 -10.64 9.35 1.83
C THR A 126 -10.32 8.49 0.62
N LYS A 127 -11.19 8.51 -0.40
CA LYS A 127 -10.88 7.86 -1.69
C LYS A 127 -9.61 8.42 -2.32
N TRP A 128 -9.39 9.73 -2.26
CA TRP A 128 -8.15 10.35 -2.74
C TRP A 128 -6.93 9.77 -2.03
N LEU A 129 -6.91 9.78 -0.69
CA LEU A 129 -5.78 9.24 0.07
C LEU A 129 -5.57 7.74 -0.14
N ALA A 130 -6.66 6.98 -0.26
CA ALA A 130 -6.60 5.57 -0.61
C ALA A 130 -5.90 5.36 -1.97
N VAL A 131 -6.15 6.21 -2.97
CA VAL A 131 -5.43 6.15 -4.26
C VAL A 131 -3.94 6.47 -4.09
N ILE A 132 -3.59 7.49 -3.30
CA ILE A 132 -2.18 7.82 -3.02
C ILE A 132 -1.47 6.64 -2.37
N ILE A 133 -2.08 6.04 -1.34
CA ILE A 133 -1.52 4.89 -0.63
C ILE A 133 -1.35 3.71 -1.60
N PHE A 134 -2.39 3.40 -2.38
CA PHE A 134 -2.35 2.34 -3.38
C PHE A 134 -1.18 2.50 -4.34
N VAL A 135 -1.07 3.66 -5.00
CA VAL A 135 0.01 3.93 -5.97
C VAL A 135 1.39 3.88 -5.31
N THR A 136 1.52 4.42 -4.10
CA THR A 136 2.78 4.40 -3.36
C THR A 136 3.19 2.98 -2.96
N CYS A 137 2.24 2.10 -2.61
CA CYS A 137 2.52 0.69 -2.35
C CYS A 137 3.13 -0.01 -3.57
N PHE A 138 2.64 0.27 -4.78
CA PHE A 138 3.25 -0.26 -6.01
C PHE A 138 4.69 0.23 -6.21
N ALA A 139 4.95 1.50 -5.93
CA ALA A 139 6.31 2.04 -5.97
C ALA A 139 7.22 1.37 -4.94
N ILE A 140 6.75 1.15 -3.71
CA ILE A 140 7.50 0.44 -2.66
C ILE A 140 7.82 -0.99 -3.11
N VAL A 141 6.82 -1.74 -3.60
CA VAL A 141 7.03 -3.11 -4.10
C VAL A 141 8.05 -3.13 -5.23
N TYR A 142 7.97 -2.20 -6.17
CA TYR A 142 8.95 -2.10 -7.26
C TYR A 142 10.38 -1.84 -6.74
N THR A 143 10.54 -0.94 -5.75
CA THR A 143 11.85 -0.68 -5.14
C THR A 143 12.39 -1.84 -4.32
N LEU A 144 11.52 -2.70 -3.77
CA LEU A 144 11.92 -3.89 -3.02
C LEU A 144 12.29 -5.04 -3.95
N ASP A 145 11.39 -5.38 -4.88
CA ASP A 145 11.57 -6.47 -5.84
C ASP A 145 10.75 -6.21 -7.14
N PRO A 146 11.42 -5.79 -8.23
CA PRO A 146 10.77 -5.57 -9.52
C PRO A 146 10.11 -6.82 -10.11
N THR A 147 10.57 -8.03 -9.74
CA THR A 147 10.02 -9.30 -10.24
C THR A 147 8.66 -9.60 -9.60
N VAL A 148 8.50 -9.30 -8.32
CA VAL A 148 7.22 -9.45 -7.62
C VAL A 148 6.23 -8.39 -8.11
N PHE A 149 6.69 -7.15 -8.30
CA PHE A 149 5.88 -6.09 -8.92
C PHE A 149 5.29 -6.53 -10.27
N SER A 150 6.14 -7.02 -11.18
CA SER A 150 5.72 -7.41 -12.53
C SER A 150 4.69 -8.54 -12.50
N ARG A 151 4.84 -9.49 -11.57
CA ARG A 151 3.87 -10.57 -11.36
C ARG A 151 2.53 -10.07 -10.82
N LEU A 152 2.54 -9.21 -9.80
CA LEU A 152 1.32 -8.65 -9.23
C LEU A 152 0.51 -7.84 -10.26
N VAL A 153 1.20 -7.02 -11.06
CA VAL A 153 0.57 -6.26 -12.16
C VAL A 153 -0.03 -7.22 -13.19
N ARG A 154 0.69 -8.27 -13.58
CA ARG A 154 0.20 -9.26 -14.55
C ARG A 154 -1.06 -9.98 -14.05
N ILE A 155 -1.10 -10.37 -12.78
CA ILE A 155 -2.27 -11.01 -12.15
C ILE A 155 -3.46 -10.03 -12.18
N GLY A 156 -3.27 -8.81 -11.70
CA GLY A 156 -4.34 -7.81 -11.65
C GLY A 156 -4.90 -7.43 -13.02
N VAL A 157 -4.03 -7.31 -14.03
CA VAL A 157 -4.46 -7.05 -15.43
C VAL A 157 -5.23 -8.24 -15.99
N LYS A 158 -4.78 -9.48 -15.75
CA LYS A 158 -5.45 -10.68 -16.25
C LYS A 158 -6.86 -10.83 -15.65
N GLU A 159 -6.99 -10.73 -14.33
CA GLU A 159 -8.30 -10.77 -13.66
C GLU A 159 -9.22 -9.62 -14.10
N GLY A 160 -8.66 -8.42 -14.30
CA GLY A 160 -9.41 -7.27 -14.78
C GLY A 160 -9.99 -7.49 -16.17
N LEU A 161 -9.20 -8.06 -17.09
CA LEU A 161 -9.62 -8.37 -18.45
C LEU A 161 -10.67 -9.50 -18.50
N GLU A 162 -10.49 -10.55 -17.68
CA GLU A 162 -11.44 -11.68 -17.58
C GLU A 162 -12.82 -11.28 -17.03
N LYS A 163 -12.93 -10.13 -16.38
CA LYS A 163 -14.20 -9.64 -15.82
C LYS A 163 -14.94 -8.65 -16.74
N ILE A 164 -14.25 -8.15 -17.77
CA ILE A 164 -14.80 -7.22 -18.77
C ILE A 164 -15.29 -7.97 -20.02
N HIS A 165 -14.67 -9.11 -20.34
CA HIS A 165 -15.22 -10.10 -21.28
C HIS A 165 -16.16 -11.08 -20.57
#